data_AF-A0AA38LD20-F1
#
_entry.id   AF-A0AA38LD20-F1
#
_cell.length_a   1.000
_cell.length_b   1.000
_cell.length_c   1.000
_cell.angle_alpha   90.00
_cell.angle_beta   90.00
_cell.angle_gamma   90.00
#
_symmetry.space_group_name_H-M   'P 1'
#
loop_
_entity.id
_entity.type
_entity.pdbx_description
1 polymer ?
#
loop_
_entity_poly.entity_id
_entity_poly.type
_entity_poly.pdbx_seq_one_letter_code
_entity_poly.pdbx_strand_id
1 'polypeptide(L)'
;MTPTEDVLCSTLADCTLSPNAASFEHSDCSASPSKEEEELKFIERPLGDDGRWVERAWKHWKNLGEPKLIVAPMVDQSELPFRMLCRNYGATAAYTPMLHSRLFVEDPKYRKVEFTTCKEDRPLFVQFCANDPERLLAAAQIVQPYCDYVDINLG
;
A
#
# COMPACT_ATOMS: atom_id res chain seq x y z
N MET A 1 22.43 -46.59 21.51
CA MET A 1 23.54 -47.41 22.01
C MET A 1 24.75 -47.11 21.15
N THR A 2 25.57 -46.17 21.59
CA THR A 2 27.04 -46.12 21.34
C THR A 2 27.67 -47.35 22.03
N PRO A 3 28.97 -47.70 21.89
CA PRO A 3 30.16 -46.87 21.63
C PRO A 3 31.15 -47.56 20.64
N THR A 4 32.38 -47.13 20.31
CA THR A 4 33.56 -46.67 21.07
C THR A 4 34.61 -46.10 20.10
N GLU A 5 35.28 -44.98 20.45
CA GLU A 5 36.74 -44.79 20.67
C GLU A 5 37.62 -44.86 19.41
N ASP A 6 38.76 -44.21 19.24
CA ASP A 6 39.56 -43.12 19.81
C ASP A 6 40.72 -42.95 18.79
N VAL A 7 41.39 -41.81 18.70
CA VAL A 7 42.87 -41.72 18.68
C VAL A 7 43.28 -40.25 18.62
N LEU A 8 44.19 -39.96 19.53
CA LEU A 8 44.83 -38.73 19.92
C LEU A 8 46.06 -38.39 19.04
N CYS A 9 46.36 -37.09 18.97
CA CYS A 9 47.70 -36.51 19.18
C CYS A 9 48.66 -36.21 18.00
N SER A 10 49.06 -34.92 18.01
CA SER A 10 50.42 -34.37 17.82
C SER A 10 50.86 -33.92 16.42
N THR A 11 51.10 -32.61 16.26
CA THR A 11 52.45 -32.00 16.41
C THR A 11 52.41 -30.50 16.13
N LEU A 12 53.14 -29.75 16.98
CA LEU A 12 53.43 -28.32 16.89
C LEU A 12 54.48 -28.02 15.81
N ALA A 13 54.39 -26.87 15.17
CA ALA A 13 55.56 -26.16 14.64
C ALA A 13 55.32 -24.64 14.65
N ASP A 14 56.19 -23.95 15.37
CA ASP A 14 56.23 -22.51 15.62
C ASP A 14 56.91 -21.69 14.51
N CYS A 15 56.62 -20.38 14.57
CA CYS A 15 57.45 -19.22 14.18
C CYS A 15 57.79 -18.97 12.70
N THR A 16 57.40 -17.78 12.20
CA THR A 16 58.32 -16.64 12.03
C THR A 16 57.57 -15.37 11.61
N LEU A 17 57.81 -14.28 12.35
CA LEU A 17 57.49 -12.90 11.96
C LEU A 17 58.58 -12.37 11.03
N SER A 18 58.19 -11.62 10.00
CA SER A 18 59.04 -10.57 9.41
C SER A 18 58.16 -9.43 8.85
N PRO A 19 58.57 -8.16 9.03
CA PRO A 19 57.72 -7.01 8.80
C PRO A 19 57.89 -6.48 7.38
N ASN A 20 56.80 -5.99 6.78
CA ASN A 20 56.92 -4.91 5.80
C ASN A 20 55.63 -4.12 5.74
N ALA A 21 55.72 -2.88 6.22
CA ALA A 21 54.79 -1.82 5.92
C ALA A 21 54.95 -1.43 4.45
N ALA A 22 53.86 -1.50 3.69
CA ALA A 22 53.71 -0.79 2.44
C ALA A 22 52.28 -0.26 2.38
N SER A 23 52.16 1.06 2.40
CA SER A 23 50.98 1.88 2.18
C SER A 23 50.10 1.36 1.05
N PHE A 24 48.84 1.04 1.36
CA PHE A 24 47.81 0.81 0.34
C PHE A 24 46.89 2.04 0.31
N GLU A 25 46.91 2.70 -0.84
CA GLU A 25 46.22 3.95 -1.13
C GLU A 25 44.70 3.78 -1.00
N HIS A 26 44.02 4.79 -0.47
CA HIS A 26 42.57 4.92 -0.57
C HIS A 26 42.18 5.14 -2.03
N SER A 27 41.80 4.07 -2.73
CA SER A 27 41.02 4.19 -3.95
C SER A 27 39.59 4.54 -3.54
N ASP A 28 39.21 5.80 -3.72
CA ASP A 28 37.81 6.24 -3.68
C ASP A 28 37.06 5.47 -4.77
N CYS A 29 36.44 4.35 -4.38
CA CYS A 29 35.56 3.59 -5.23
C CYS A 29 34.21 4.33 -5.22
N SER A 30 33.96 5.13 -6.25
CA SER A 30 32.65 5.73 -6.50
C SER A 30 31.65 4.60 -6.70
N ALA A 31 30.98 4.21 -5.61
CA ALA A 31 29.91 3.22 -5.64
C ALA A 31 28.79 3.75 -6.54
N SER A 32 28.49 3.02 -7.61
CA SER A 32 27.24 3.18 -8.34
C SER A 32 26.10 2.85 -7.38
N PRO A 33 25.02 3.64 -7.35
CA PRO A 33 23.95 3.46 -6.39
C PRO A 33 23.34 2.07 -6.51
N SER A 34 23.04 1.44 -5.37
CA SER A 34 22.42 0.12 -5.33
C SER A 34 20.99 0.20 -5.88
N LYS A 35 20.44 -0.93 -6.36
CA LYS A 35 19.06 -0.98 -6.88
C LYS A 35 18.01 -0.45 -5.88
N GLU A 36 18.30 -0.50 -4.59
CA GLU A 36 17.48 0.04 -3.51
C GLU A 36 17.47 1.59 -3.49
N GLU A 37 18.58 2.23 -3.85
CA GLU A 37 18.68 3.69 -3.96
C GLU A 37 18.00 4.25 -5.23
N GLU A 38 17.79 3.44 -6.26
CA GLU A 38 16.97 3.80 -7.43
C GLU A 38 15.46 3.68 -7.15
N GLU A 39 15.03 2.69 -6.37
CA GLU A 39 13.63 2.55 -5.92
C GLU A 39 13.20 3.74 -5.04
N LEU A 40 14.12 4.25 -4.20
CA LEU A 40 13.90 5.43 -3.36
C LEU A 40 13.76 6.73 -4.16
N LYS A 41 14.31 6.82 -5.39
CA LYS A 41 14.13 7.97 -6.29
C LYS A 41 12.74 8.01 -6.93
N PHE A 42 12.04 6.89 -6.98
CA PHE A 42 10.66 6.83 -7.46
C PHE A 42 9.67 7.51 -6.50
N ILE A 43 10.10 7.80 -5.26
CA ILE A 43 9.36 8.57 -4.25
C ILE A 43 9.68 10.07 -4.35
N GLU A 44 10.02 10.60 -5.54
CA GLU A 44 9.76 12.02 -5.79
C GLU A 44 8.24 12.21 -5.87
N ARG A 45 7.67 12.57 -4.72
CA ARG A 45 6.24 12.81 -4.48
C ARG A 45 5.65 13.66 -5.61
N PRO A 46 4.69 13.15 -6.42
CA PRO A 46 4.04 13.92 -7.50
C PRO A 46 3.26 15.13 -6.98
N LEU A 47 2.99 15.16 -5.68
CA LEU A 47 2.32 16.24 -4.97
C LEU A 47 3.39 17.04 -4.23
N GLY A 48 3.82 18.15 -4.84
CA GLY A 48 4.79 19.09 -4.28
C GLY A 48 4.64 19.31 -2.79
N ASP A 49 5.76 19.41 -2.09
CA ASP A 49 5.85 19.35 -0.62
C ASP A 49 5.46 20.65 0.10
N ASP A 50 4.46 21.34 -0.42
CA ASP A 50 3.96 22.60 0.11
C ASP A 50 2.73 22.45 1.02
N GLY A 51 2.31 21.21 1.29
CA GLY A 51 1.13 20.92 2.11
C GLY A 51 -0.21 21.36 1.50
N ARG A 52 -0.24 21.94 0.29
CA ARG A 52 -1.48 22.43 -0.35
C ARG A 52 -2.48 21.31 -0.62
N TRP A 53 -2.03 20.07 -0.73
CA TRP A 53 -2.92 18.91 -0.90
C TRP A 53 -3.81 18.65 0.33
N VAL A 54 -3.30 18.91 1.54
CA VAL A 54 -4.07 18.76 2.79
C VAL A 54 -5.22 19.77 2.81
N GLU A 55 -4.93 21.03 2.50
CA GLU A 55 -5.94 22.09 2.42
C GLU A 55 -6.99 21.79 1.35
N ARG A 56 -6.57 21.29 0.18
CA ARG A 56 -7.51 20.86 -0.88
C ARG A 56 -8.42 19.73 -0.40
N ALA A 57 -7.89 18.74 0.31
CA ALA A 57 -8.66 17.63 0.85
C ALA A 57 -9.69 18.13 1.90
N TRP A 58 -9.27 18.96 2.86
CA TRP A 58 -10.18 19.53 3.85
C TRP A 58 -11.25 20.42 3.24
N LYS A 59 -10.89 21.25 2.25
CA LYS A 59 -11.85 22.06 1.51
C LYS A 59 -12.87 21.18 0.77
N HIS A 60 -12.42 20.08 0.14
CA HIS A 60 -13.30 19.13 -0.52
C HIS A 60 -14.25 18.44 0.48
N TRP A 61 -13.73 17.99 1.62
CA TRP A 61 -14.53 17.42 2.72
C TRP A 61 -15.63 18.38 3.21
N LYS A 62 -15.31 19.66 3.35
CA LYS A 62 -16.28 20.72 3.67
C LYS A 62 -17.36 20.87 2.59
N ASN A 63 -16.96 20.85 1.32
CA ASN A 63 -17.90 20.95 0.21
C ASN A 63 -18.86 19.75 0.10
N LEU A 64 -18.46 18.57 0.62
CA LEU A 64 -19.33 17.39 0.72
C LEU A 64 -20.33 17.47 1.89
N GLY A 65 -20.31 18.54 2.68
CA GLY A 65 -21.19 18.71 3.84
C GLY A 65 -20.66 18.10 5.14
N GLU A 66 -19.35 17.83 5.22
CA GLU A 66 -18.67 17.25 6.39
C GLU A 66 -19.37 16.01 6.99
N PRO A 67 -19.52 14.91 6.23
CA PRO A 67 -20.29 13.74 6.67
C PRO A 67 -19.91 13.24 8.08
N LYS A 68 -20.92 12.95 8.93
CA LYS A 68 -20.72 12.48 10.32
C LYS A 68 -21.26 11.08 10.56
N LEU A 69 -22.33 10.71 9.85
CA LEU A 69 -22.94 9.39 9.90
C LEU A 69 -22.54 8.66 8.62
N ILE A 70 -21.61 7.72 8.74
CA ILE A 70 -20.98 7.05 7.60
C ILE A 70 -21.27 5.56 7.71
N VAL A 71 -21.87 4.97 6.68
CA VAL A 71 -22.11 3.52 6.61
C VAL A 71 -20.76 2.82 6.44
N ALA A 72 -20.43 1.92 7.36
CA ALA A 72 -19.18 1.17 7.35
C ALA A 72 -19.11 0.18 6.16
N PRO A 73 -17.90 -0.15 5.68
CA PRO A 73 -17.70 -1.17 4.66
C PRO A 73 -18.01 -2.55 5.24
N MET A 74 -18.89 -3.30 4.58
CA MET A 74 -19.27 -4.66 4.96
C MET A 74 -19.45 -5.50 3.69
N VAL A 75 -18.68 -6.58 3.57
CA VAL A 75 -18.79 -7.54 2.45
C VAL A 75 -20.14 -8.25 2.51
N ASP A 76 -20.78 -8.44 1.34
CA ASP A 76 -22.12 -9.03 1.18
C ASP A 76 -23.24 -8.29 1.93
N GLN A 77 -23.07 -7.00 2.22
CA GLN A 77 -24.04 -6.18 2.96
C GLN A 77 -24.11 -4.74 2.46
N SER A 78 -22.96 -4.09 2.24
CA SER A 78 -22.91 -2.65 1.94
C SER A 78 -23.11 -2.33 0.45
N GLU A 79 -23.83 -3.16 -0.31
CA GLU A 79 -24.16 -2.92 -1.72
C GLU A 79 -25.11 -1.72 -1.89
N LEU A 80 -25.28 -1.25 -3.13
CA LEU A 80 -26.07 -0.05 -3.43
C LEU A 80 -27.46 -0.04 -2.75
N PRO A 81 -28.29 -1.10 -2.80
CA PRO A 81 -29.60 -1.07 -2.14
C PRO A 81 -29.53 -0.80 -0.64
N PHE A 82 -28.55 -1.37 0.06
CA PHE A 82 -28.35 -1.15 1.49
C PHE A 82 -27.87 0.26 1.79
N ARG A 83 -26.91 0.79 1.00
CA ARG A 83 -26.46 2.18 1.16
C ARG A 83 -27.61 3.16 0.94
N MET A 84 -28.44 2.94 -0.08
CA MET A 84 -29.63 3.76 -0.33
C MET A 84 -30.64 3.68 0.82
N LEU A 85 -30.84 2.50 1.40
CA LEU A 85 -31.64 2.33 2.60
C LEU A 85 -31.07 3.16 3.75
N CYS A 86 -29.79 3.02 4.09
CA CYS A 86 -29.16 3.78 5.16
C CYS A 86 -29.24 5.31 4.94
N ARG A 87 -29.13 5.78 3.69
CA ARG A 87 -29.31 7.21 3.34
C ARG A 87 -30.73 7.69 3.67
N ASN A 88 -31.76 6.87 3.40
CA ASN A 88 -33.13 7.19 3.79
C ASN A 88 -33.33 7.30 5.31
N TYR A 89 -32.43 6.69 6.10
CA TYR A 89 -32.41 6.78 7.56
C TYR A 89 -31.36 7.76 8.11
N GLY A 90 -30.81 8.64 7.27
CA GLY A 90 -29.96 9.75 7.70
C GLY A 90 -28.45 9.52 7.59
N ALA A 91 -28.00 8.44 6.93
CA ALA A 91 -26.59 8.32 6.60
C ALA A 91 -26.15 9.45 5.65
N THR A 92 -25.07 10.14 6.02
CA THR A 92 -24.52 11.30 5.31
C THR A 92 -23.42 10.93 4.33
N ALA A 93 -22.83 9.74 4.45
CA ALA A 93 -21.94 9.12 3.47
C ALA A 93 -21.97 7.60 3.63
N ALA A 94 -21.37 6.88 2.70
CA ALA A 94 -21.30 5.43 2.77
C ALA A 94 -20.02 4.89 2.11
N TYR A 95 -19.51 3.78 2.64
CA TYR A 95 -18.51 2.95 1.99
C TYR A 95 -19.17 1.89 1.12
N THR A 96 -18.49 1.49 0.04
CA THR A 96 -18.77 0.24 -0.67
C THR A 96 -18.40 -0.98 0.17
N PRO A 97 -18.77 -2.21 -0.26
CA PRO A 97 -18.08 -3.41 0.22
C PRO A 97 -16.57 -3.30 -0.02
N MET A 98 -15.79 -4.08 0.72
CA MET A 98 -14.35 -4.17 0.51
C MET A 98 -14.09 -4.85 -0.84
N LEU A 99 -13.56 -4.10 -1.81
CA LEU A 99 -13.30 -4.61 -3.16
C LEU A 99 -11.86 -5.13 -3.26
N HIS A 100 -11.65 -6.26 -3.92
CA HIS A 100 -10.30 -6.75 -4.17
C HIS A 100 -9.70 -6.02 -5.37
N SER A 101 -8.67 -5.19 -5.15
CA SER A 101 -8.02 -4.36 -6.20
C SER A 101 -7.63 -5.15 -7.46
N ARG A 102 -6.94 -6.30 -7.28
CA ARG A 102 -6.58 -7.21 -8.38
C ARG A 102 -7.79 -7.65 -9.21
N LEU A 103 -8.83 -8.21 -8.58
CA LEU A 103 -10.03 -8.68 -9.29
C LEU A 103 -10.79 -7.53 -9.92
N PHE A 104 -10.82 -6.36 -9.26
CA PHE A 104 -11.45 -5.17 -9.79
C PHE A 104 -10.81 -4.72 -11.10
N VAL A 105 -9.48 -4.82 -11.24
CA VAL A 105 -8.74 -4.48 -12.47
C VAL A 105 -8.90 -5.58 -13.53
N GLU A 106 -8.68 -6.84 -13.16
CA GLU A 106 -8.54 -7.98 -14.10
C GLU A 106 -9.88 -8.55 -14.57
N ASP A 107 -10.94 -8.48 -13.75
CA ASP A 107 -12.22 -9.14 -14.02
C ASP A 107 -13.38 -8.11 -14.13
N PRO A 108 -13.81 -7.76 -15.36
CA PRO A 108 -14.96 -6.88 -15.58
C PRO A 108 -16.28 -7.44 -15.04
N LYS A 109 -16.42 -8.77 -14.94
CA LYS A 109 -17.61 -9.41 -14.38
C LYS A 109 -17.66 -9.20 -12.88
N TYR A 110 -16.54 -9.45 -12.17
CA TYR A 110 -16.39 -9.12 -10.75
C TYR A 110 -16.74 -7.64 -10.51
N ARG A 111 -16.13 -6.74 -11.29
CA ARG A 111 -16.40 -5.29 -11.19
C ARG A 111 -17.88 -4.96 -11.34
N LYS A 112 -18.56 -5.55 -12.32
CA LYS A 112 -19.99 -5.29 -12.58
C LYS A 112 -20.91 -5.80 -11.47
N VAL A 113 -20.55 -6.91 -10.83
CA VAL A 113 -21.35 -7.54 -9.77
C VAL A 113 -21.12 -6.82 -8.43
N GLU A 114 -19.86 -6.66 -8.05
CA GLU A 114 -19.50 -6.14 -6.71
C GLU A 114 -19.58 -4.61 -6.62
N PHE A 115 -19.43 -3.90 -7.74
CA PHE A 115 -19.48 -2.44 -7.76
C PHE A 115 -20.64 -1.91 -8.59
N THR A 116 -21.64 -1.42 -7.86
CA THR A 116 -22.79 -0.70 -8.40
C THR A 116 -22.96 0.62 -7.65
N THR A 117 -23.39 1.67 -8.36
CA THR A 117 -23.67 2.99 -7.78
C THR A 117 -24.69 3.77 -8.62
N CYS A 118 -25.19 4.89 -8.10
CA CYS A 118 -26.09 5.82 -8.79
C CYS A 118 -25.76 7.27 -8.39
N LYS A 119 -26.46 8.26 -8.97
CA LYS A 119 -26.17 9.69 -8.72
C LYS A 119 -26.45 10.09 -7.27
N GLU A 120 -27.45 9.46 -6.67
CA GLU A 120 -27.93 9.71 -5.31
C GLU A 120 -27.05 9.02 -4.25
N ASP A 121 -26.12 8.16 -4.67
CA ASP A 121 -25.23 7.41 -3.78
C ASP A 121 -24.02 8.23 -3.32
N ARG A 122 -23.99 9.55 -3.55
CA ARG A 122 -22.90 10.44 -3.12
C ARG A 122 -23.27 11.19 -1.84
N PRO A 123 -22.32 11.43 -0.90
CA PRO A 123 -20.90 11.08 -0.97
C PRO A 123 -20.60 9.58 -0.82
N LEU A 124 -19.76 9.03 -1.71
CA LEU A 124 -19.40 7.60 -1.77
C LEU A 124 -17.89 7.40 -1.59
N PHE A 125 -17.52 6.49 -0.69
CA PHE A 125 -16.14 6.08 -0.47
C PHE A 125 -15.95 4.65 -0.97
N VAL A 126 -14.94 4.41 -1.80
CA VAL A 126 -14.66 3.07 -2.32
C VAL A 126 -13.47 2.50 -1.59
N GLN A 127 -13.67 1.38 -0.91
CA GLN A 127 -12.61 0.71 -0.16
C GLN A 127 -12.02 -0.44 -0.96
N PHE A 128 -10.69 -0.48 -1.04
CA PHE A 128 -9.96 -1.60 -1.62
C PHE A 128 -9.15 -2.38 -0.58
N CYS A 129 -9.16 -3.70 -0.71
CA CYS A 129 -8.09 -4.56 -0.24
C CYS A 129 -7.03 -4.65 -1.35
N ALA A 130 -5.79 -4.32 -0.99
CA ALA A 130 -4.66 -4.32 -1.90
C ALA A 130 -3.36 -4.61 -1.15
N ASN A 131 -2.45 -5.31 -1.83
CA ASN A 131 -1.10 -5.60 -1.38
C ASN A 131 -0.05 -5.24 -2.44
N ASP A 132 -0.48 -4.60 -3.53
CA ASP A 132 0.35 -4.19 -4.66
C ASP A 132 -0.01 -2.74 -5.06
N PRO A 133 0.93 -1.79 -4.97
CA PRO A 133 0.67 -0.37 -5.26
C PRO A 133 0.18 -0.12 -6.69
N GLU A 134 0.72 -0.85 -7.67
CA GLU A 134 0.40 -0.66 -9.09
C GLU A 134 -1.05 -1.06 -9.38
N ARG A 135 -1.47 -2.23 -8.88
CA ARG A 135 -2.87 -2.67 -8.97
C ARG A 135 -3.83 -1.74 -8.23
N LEU A 136 -3.43 -1.23 -7.05
CA LEU A 136 -4.26 -0.27 -6.32
C LEU A 136 -4.45 1.02 -7.12
N LEU A 137 -3.37 1.57 -7.70
CA LEU A 137 -3.43 2.76 -8.54
C LEU A 137 -4.35 2.54 -9.75
N ALA A 138 -4.20 1.41 -10.44
CA ALA A 138 -5.05 1.06 -11.57
C ALA A 138 -6.54 0.95 -11.16
N ALA A 139 -6.83 0.31 -10.03
CA ALA A 139 -8.18 0.22 -9.49
C ALA A 139 -8.76 1.61 -9.14
N ALA A 140 -7.96 2.46 -8.50
CA ALA A 140 -8.33 3.83 -8.15
C ALA A 140 -8.65 4.68 -9.40
N GLN A 141 -7.84 4.57 -10.45
CA GLN A 141 -8.07 5.26 -11.73
C GLN A 141 -9.36 4.81 -12.43
N ILE A 142 -9.76 3.55 -12.27
CA ILE A 142 -11.02 3.04 -12.82
C ILE A 142 -12.21 3.60 -12.03
N VAL A 143 -12.10 3.68 -10.69
CA VAL A 143 -13.24 4.05 -9.85
C VAL A 143 -13.39 5.56 -9.61
N GLN A 144 -12.35 6.37 -9.84
CA GLN A 144 -12.36 7.81 -9.62
C GLN A 144 -13.59 8.58 -10.15
N PRO A 145 -14.21 8.25 -11.31
CA PRO A 145 -15.37 9.02 -11.80
C PRO A 145 -16.65 8.72 -11.01
N TYR A 146 -16.64 7.67 -10.19
CA TYR A 146 -17.82 7.10 -9.56
C TYR A 146 -17.85 7.33 -8.03
N CYS A 147 -16.74 7.75 -7.42
CA CYS A 147 -16.64 7.97 -5.98
C CYS A 147 -16.08 9.36 -5.61
N ASP A 148 -16.14 9.71 -4.34
CA ASP A 148 -15.57 10.95 -3.78
C ASP A 148 -14.20 10.71 -3.13
N TYR A 149 -14.00 9.51 -2.58
CA TYR A 149 -12.73 9.07 -2.01
C TYR A 149 -12.46 7.60 -2.30
N VAL A 150 -11.16 7.27 -2.35
CA VAL A 150 -10.65 5.90 -2.36
C VAL A 150 -10.01 5.65 -1.00
N ASP A 151 -10.34 4.52 -0.41
CA ASP A 151 -9.88 4.07 0.91
C ASP A 151 -9.11 2.75 0.79
N ILE A 152 -8.14 2.56 1.69
CA ILE A 152 -7.33 1.34 1.76
C ILE A 152 -7.71 0.61 3.04
N ASN A 153 -8.19 -0.62 2.90
CA ASN A 153 -8.46 -1.46 4.06
C ASN A 153 -7.13 -1.90 4.70
N LEU A 154 -6.92 -1.51 5.96
CA LEU A 154 -5.78 -1.89 6.80
C LEU A 154 -6.26 -2.56 8.11
N GLY A 155 -7.46 -3.16 8.07
CA GLY A 155 -8.09 -3.83 9.21
C GLY A 155 -7.78 -5.32 9.31
#